data_AF-A0A8T5SNV1-F1
#
_entry.id   AF-A0A8T5SNV1-F1
#
_cell.length_a   1.000
_cell.length_b   1.000
_cell.length_c   1.000
_cell.angle_alpha   90.00
_cell.angle_beta   90.00
_cell.angle_gamma   90.00
#
_symmetry.space_group_name_H-M   'P 1'
#
loop_
_entity.id
_entity.type
_entity.pdbx_description
1 polymer ?
#
loop_
_entity_poly.entity_id
_entity_poly.type
_entity_poly.pdbx_seq_one_letter_code
_entity_poly.pdbx_strand_id
1 'polypeptide(L)'
;MTSDLKLTTRSVVENLRNTLLYRAIEEWSRKSAFEIREELGLASFSVTSSDSVEMYREIKKHILSQTVHDDETLKFLMDVPRWVGFNLDAEEFQSGQQVIGAAKDEAVSLLWLWVIPKVAIDPIAAPEDFASYDIKVFIQNLISSDESRSKLASQMAADMLHRGISDIVFRPNPIGRGYAIDASMTAQRLRSLIALVLMKSSGCPFDLDEVFTIDEEKLIEEITSYIIVMHAKTTLKNQITGGGSRKPFDWPLIGNLNIYGRLFSTLEVLRQSAAQMSTCSMFKNEYDGEKRMWSEADFLSYLVQNIADHYTNTLRVRHGKGKNRELSLFIDLLNGERREIAQRLADSGDRAAALAMELSIFIQRARTGEKPQITPERRFGVVLSSLKQRVEDDKLEDIQAEEIIDKVNDAFDAIVGVVEHHKESLGEESERFTQALCFETSYRLLQLLKAGDAVMDIPWVSRFIAEESARTDITAGEISHLDDEHRIRRIVSAYAGGVTYLVLQFQNAPAS
;
A
#
# COMPACT_ATOMS: atom_id res chain seq x y z
N MET A 1 -7.51 25.86 -28.41
CA MET A 1 -7.65 25.53 -26.97
C MET A 1 -8.89 24.68 -26.65
N THR A 2 -9.84 24.44 -27.57
CA THR A 2 -11.01 23.56 -27.36
C THR A 2 -10.82 22.11 -27.86
N SER A 3 -9.68 21.77 -28.47
CA SER A 3 -9.36 20.42 -28.98
C SER A 3 -9.00 19.43 -27.87
N ASP A 4 -8.35 19.92 -26.82
CA ASP A 4 -7.56 19.09 -25.91
C ASP A 4 -8.45 18.46 -24.82
N LEU A 5 -9.39 19.25 -24.28
CA LEU A 5 -10.41 18.76 -23.34
C LEU A 5 -11.26 17.62 -23.94
N LYS A 6 -11.58 17.69 -25.24
CA LYS A 6 -12.39 16.67 -25.92
C LYS A 6 -11.66 15.34 -26.06
N LEU A 7 -10.33 15.36 -26.18
CA LEU A 7 -9.52 14.14 -26.26
C LEU A 7 -9.51 13.44 -24.91
N THR A 8 -9.24 14.16 -23.82
CA THR A 8 -9.24 13.58 -22.48
C THR A 8 -10.62 13.09 -22.04
N THR A 9 -11.70 13.83 -22.31
CA THR A 9 -13.06 13.35 -21.98
C THR A 9 -13.42 12.10 -22.75
N ARG A 10 -13.03 12.00 -24.03
CA ARG A 10 -13.22 10.80 -24.83
C ARG A 10 -12.46 9.60 -24.24
N SER A 11 -11.19 9.77 -23.85
CA SER A 11 -10.40 8.69 -23.23
C SER A 11 -11.01 8.23 -21.90
N VAL A 12 -11.44 9.17 -21.04
CA VAL A 12 -12.14 8.85 -19.78
C VAL A 12 -13.40 8.01 -20.07
N VAL A 13 -14.23 8.44 -21.03
CA VAL A 13 -15.46 7.72 -21.41
C VAL A 13 -15.17 6.35 -22.02
N GLU A 14 -14.12 6.21 -22.82
CA GLU A 14 -13.68 4.94 -23.38
C GLU A 14 -13.25 3.97 -22.27
N ASN A 15 -12.48 4.46 -21.29
CA ASN A 15 -11.97 3.67 -20.16
C ASN A 15 -13.06 3.27 -19.17
N LEU A 16 -14.06 4.13 -18.94
CA LEU A 16 -15.17 3.88 -18.00
C LEU A 16 -15.91 2.57 -18.29
N ARG A 17 -16.09 2.22 -19.57
CA ARG A 17 -16.75 0.97 -20.00
C ARG A 17 -16.06 -0.30 -19.49
N ASN A 18 -14.76 -0.21 -19.21
CA ASN A 18 -13.97 -1.34 -18.72
C ASN A 18 -14.05 -1.49 -17.20
N THR A 19 -14.81 -0.63 -16.50
CA THR A 19 -14.89 -0.62 -15.04
C THR A 19 -16.26 -1.05 -14.52
N LEU A 20 -16.28 -1.95 -13.53
CA LEU A 20 -17.50 -2.30 -12.79
C LEU A 20 -18.03 -1.12 -11.96
N LEU A 21 -17.16 -0.16 -11.62
CA LEU A 21 -17.48 1.03 -10.82
C LEU A 21 -18.48 1.95 -11.52
N TYR A 22 -18.41 2.07 -12.85
CA TYR A 22 -19.39 2.83 -13.62
C TYR A 22 -20.81 2.25 -13.46
N ARG A 23 -20.97 0.91 -13.47
CA ARG A 23 -22.28 0.26 -13.31
C ARG A 23 -22.88 0.50 -11.92
N ALA A 24 -22.04 0.50 -10.88
CA ALA A 24 -22.49 0.82 -9.53
C ALA A 24 -22.97 2.29 -9.43
N ILE A 25 -22.20 3.23 -9.99
CA ILE A 25 -22.60 4.65 -10.04
C ILE A 25 -23.88 4.86 -10.86
N GLU A 26 -24.04 4.11 -11.95
CA GLU A 26 -25.24 4.10 -12.79
C GLU A 26 -26.48 3.69 -12.03
N GLU A 27 -26.38 2.60 -11.28
CA GLU A 27 -27.48 2.06 -10.49
C GLU A 27 -27.99 3.11 -9.49
N TRP A 28 -27.09 3.71 -8.71
CA TRP A 28 -27.46 4.75 -7.73
C TRP A 28 -28.01 6.02 -8.37
N SER A 29 -27.47 6.41 -9.52
CA SER A 29 -27.94 7.61 -10.23
C SER A 29 -29.42 7.46 -10.64
N ARG A 30 -29.83 6.25 -11.06
CA ARG A 30 -31.20 5.95 -11.50
C ARG A 30 -32.19 5.70 -10.37
N LYS A 31 -31.73 5.20 -9.22
CA LYS A 31 -32.61 4.96 -8.07
C LYS A 31 -33.32 6.25 -7.62
N SER A 32 -34.62 6.16 -7.47
CA SER A 32 -35.48 7.18 -6.91
C SER A 32 -35.30 7.29 -5.40
N ALA A 33 -35.67 8.42 -4.81
CA ALA A 33 -35.67 8.59 -3.36
C ALA A 33 -36.57 7.57 -2.64
N PHE A 34 -37.63 7.09 -3.32
CA PHE A 34 -38.52 6.06 -2.79
C PHE A 34 -37.82 4.70 -2.70
N GLU A 35 -37.14 4.26 -3.77
CA GLU A 35 -36.42 2.97 -3.79
C GLU A 35 -35.30 2.93 -2.73
N ILE A 36 -34.53 4.03 -2.59
CA ILE A 36 -33.48 4.12 -1.57
C ILE A 36 -34.07 4.03 -0.15
N ARG A 37 -35.23 4.67 0.06
CA ARG A 37 -35.94 4.63 1.34
C ARG A 37 -36.43 3.21 1.66
N GLU A 38 -36.92 2.48 0.66
CA GLU A 38 -37.39 1.11 0.79
C GLU A 38 -36.24 0.15 1.13
N GLU A 39 -35.09 0.28 0.45
CA GLU A 39 -33.89 -0.52 0.74
C GLU A 39 -33.36 -0.34 2.18
N LEU A 40 -33.51 0.86 2.74
CA LEU A 40 -33.12 1.17 4.11
C LEU A 40 -34.18 0.76 5.16
N GLY A 41 -35.32 0.23 4.74
CA GLY A 41 -36.40 -0.15 5.66
C GLY A 41 -37.02 1.03 6.42
N LEU A 42 -36.88 2.27 5.90
CA LEU A 42 -37.39 3.48 6.52
C LEU A 42 -38.92 3.57 6.35
N ALA A 43 -39.65 2.98 7.30
CA ALA A 43 -41.12 2.91 7.28
C ALA A 43 -41.80 4.27 6.98
N SER A 44 -42.90 4.22 6.24
CA SER A 44 -43.64 5.39 5.72
C SER A 44 -44.20 6.32 6.80
N PHE A 45 -44.35 5.85 8.05
CA PHE A 45 -45.05 6.56 9.13
C PHE A 45 -44.18 7.00 10.33
N SER A 46 -42.89 6.63 10.43
CA SER A 46 -42.02 7.02 11.57
C SER A 46 -41.10 8.22 11.29
N VAL A 47 -40.99 8.65 10.03
CA VAL A 47 -39.95 9.57 9.55
C VAL A 47 -40.32 11.05 9.63
N THR A 48 -41.54 11.41 10.06
CA THR A 48 -41.82 12.79 10.46
C THR A 48 -41.05 13.20 11.75
N SER A 49 -40.24 12.30 12.34
CA SER A 49 -39.48 12.55 13.59
C SER A 49 -37.99 12.18 13.55
N SER A 50 -37.45 11.64 12.45
CA SER A 50 -36.02 11.29 12.35
C SER A 50 -35.19 12.52 12.02
N ASP A 51 -34.10 12.75 12.76
CA ASP A 51 -33.13 13.82 12.53
C ASP A 51 -32.68 13.83 11.05
N SER A 52 -32.89 14.96 10.35
CA SER A 52 -32.52 15.12 8.94
C SER A 52 -31.02 14.89 8.71
N VAL A 53 -30.20 15.21 9.70
CA VAL A 53 -28.75 15.03 9.64
C VAL A 53 -28.39 13.55 9.77
N GLU A 54 -29.08 12.81 10.63
CA GLU A 54 -28.89 11.35 10.77
C GLU A 54 -29.30 10.62 9.49
N MET A 55 -30.49 10.93 8.97
CA MET A 55 -30.98 10.36 7.71
C MET A 55 -30.01 10.64 6.55
N TYR A 56 -29.49 11.87 6.44
CA TYR A 56 -28.49 12.21 5.42
C TYR A 56 -27.27 11.29 5.51
N ARG A 57 -26.73 11.11 6.72
CA ARG A 57 -25.53 10.28 6.97
C ARG A 57 -25.80 8.80 6.67
N GLU A 58 -26.95 8.27 7.06
CA GLU A 58 -27.31 6.87 6.82
C GLU A 58 -27.40 6.56 5.32
N ILE A 59 -28.06 7.43 4.55
CA ILE A 59 -28.21 7.25 3.10
C ILE A 59 -26.86 7.37 2.40
N LYS A 60 -26.07 8.39 2.74
CA LYS A 60 -24.72 8.56 2.19
C LYS A 60 -23.86 7.33 2.49
N LYS A 61 -23.89 6.84 3.74
CA LYS A 61 -23.15 5.64 4.16
C LYS A 61 -23.61 4.40 3.40
N HIS A 62 -24.91 4.19 3.24
CA HIS A 62 -25.47 3.06 2.51
C HIS A 62 -24.95 3.00 1.07
N ILE A 63 -25.09 4.09 0.32
CA ILE A 63 -24.64 4.19 -1.07
C ILE A 63 -23.13 3.97 -1.19
N LEU A 64 -22.35 4.63 -0.33
CA LEU A 64 -20.88 4.53 -0.37
C LEU A 64 -20.41 3.13 0.03
N SER A 65 -20.97 2.52 1.08
CA SER A 65 -20.55 1.20 1.58
C SER A 65 -20.88 0.04 0.62
N GLN A 66 -21.96 0.17 -0.16
CA GLN A 66 -22.27 -0.81 -1.21
C GLN A 66 -21.35 -0.68 -2.44
N THR A 67 -20.72 0.48 -2.63
CA THR A 67 -19.85 0.74 -3.80
C THR A 67 -18.36 0.62 -3.48
N VAL A 68 -17.95 0.98 -2.26
CA VAL A 68 -16.58 1.01 -1.78
C VAL A 68 -16.41 -0.03 -0.68
N HIS A 69 -15.61 -1.06 -0.96
CA HIS A 69 -15.34 -2.15 -0.01
C HIS A 69 -14.14 -1.89 0.92
N ASP A 70 -13.43 -0.78 0.73
CA ASP A 70 -12.33 -0.37 1.59
C ASP A 70 -12.85 0.55 2.71
N ASP A 71 -12.78 0.08 3.96
CA ASP A 71 -13.29 0.79 5.14
C ASP A 71 -12.59 2.14 5.35
N GLU A 72 -11.31 2.25 5.02
CA GLU A 72 -10.55 3.49 5.17
C GLU A 72 -11.04 4.55 4.18
N THR A 73 -11.19 4.18 2.91
CA THR A 73 -11.77 5.05 1.87
C THR A 73 -13.22 5.40 2.19
N LEU A 74 -14.02 4.47 2.70
CA LEU A 74 -15.40 4.74 3.12
C LEU A 74 -15.45 5.82 4.21
N LYS A 75 -14.66 5.66 5.28
CA LYS A 75 -14.57 6.66 6.37
C LYS A 75 -14.13 8.01 5.82
N PHE A 76 -13.10 8.02 4.97
CA PHE A 76 -12.63 9.24 4.33
C PHE A 76 -13.73 9.96 3.54
N LEU A 77 -14.47 9.25 2.65
CA LEU A 77 -15.51 9.87 1.83
C LEU A 77 -16.72 10.36 2.66
N MET A 78 -16.98 9.72 3.80
CA MET A 78 -17.99 10.18 4.75
C MET A 78 -17.61 11.52 5.39
N ASP A 79 -16.35 11.68 5.78
CA ASP A 79 -15.89 12.77 6.64
C ASP A 79 -15.21 13.94 5.92
N VAL A 80 -14.68 13.73 4.71
CA VAL A 80 -13.89 14.74 3.97
C VAL A 80 -14.60 16.10 3.78
N PRO A 81 -15.94 16.20 3.58
CA PRO A 81 -16.59 17.51 3.53
C PRO A 81 -16.46 18.30 4.84
N ARG A 82 -16.52 17.61 5.99
CA ARG A 82 -16.35 18.25 7.31
C ARG A 82 -14.93 18.72 7.53
N TRP A 83 -13.94 17.95 7.07
CA TRP A 83 -12.53 18.32 7.22
C TRP A 83 -12.19 19.64 6.52
N VAL A 84 -12.84 19.92 5.38
CA VAL A 84 -12.65 21.19 4.67
C VAL A 84 -13.57 22.32 5.20
N GLY A 85 -14.43 22.05 6.19
CA GLY A 85 -15.26 23.05 6.87
C GLY A 85 -16.73 23.11 6.45
N PHE A 86 -17.24 22.17 5.65
CA PHE A 86 -18.68 22.07 5.38
C PHE A 86 -19.41 21.43 6.55
N ASN A 87 -20.50 22.06 7.01
CA ASN A 87 -21.36 21.51 8.07
C ASN A 87 -22.77 21.23 7.54
N LEU A 88 -23.31 20.04 7.80
CA LEU A 88 -24.69 19.73 7.42
C LEU A 88 -25.65 20.68 8.12
N ASP A 89 -26.48 21.37 7.35
CA ASP A 89 -27.48 22.28 7.88
C ASP A 89 -28.86 21.63 7.84
N ALA A 90 -29.42 21.38 9.03
CA ALA A 90 -30.74 20.77 9.16
C ALA A 90 -31.84 21.71 8.61
N GLU A 91 -31.61 23.03 8.62
CA GLU A 91 -32.60 24.04 8.20
C GLU A 91 -32.74 24.13 6.67
N GLU A 92 -31.77 23.62 5.90
CA GLU A 92 -31.86 23.57 4.43
C GLU A 92 -32.88 22.52 3.92
N PHE A 93 -33.26 21.55 4.76
CA PHE A 93 -34.12 20.44 4.35
C PHE A 93 -35.58 20.64 4.76
N GLN A 94 -36.45 20.88 3.78
CA GLN A 94 -37.89 21.05 3.99
C GLN A 94 -38.65 19.71 3.98
N SER A 95 -38.02 18.61 3.54
CA SER A 95 -38.63 17.27 3.53
C SER A 95 -37.60 16.15 3.50
N GLY A 96 -37.97 14.96 4.01
CA GLY A 96 -37.11 13.76 3.91
C GLY A 96 -36.75 13.39 2.47
N GLN A 97 -37.61 13.68 1.49
CA GLN A 97 -37.28 13.46 0.07
C GLN A 97 -36.14 14.37 -0.41
N GLN A 98 -36.06 15.61 0.08
CA GLN A 98 -34.94 16.51 -0.19
C GLN A 98 -33.66 16.02 0.49
N VAL A 99 -33.74 15.52 1.72
CA VAL A 99 -32.59 14.90 2.43
C VAL A 99 -32.05 13.71 1.64
N ILE A 100 -32.92 12.78 1.24
CA ILE A 100 -32.54 11.59 0.45
C ILE A 100 -31.92 12.01 -0.89
N GLY A 101 -32.52 12.98 -1.57
CA GLY A 101 -32.00 13.50 -2.84
C GLY A 101 -30.61 14.13 -2.70
N ALA A 102 -30.41 14.97 -1.68
CA ALA A 102 -29.12 15.63 -1.44
C ALA A 102 -28.02 14.64 -1.05
N ALA A 103 -28.32 13.69 -0.15
CA ALA A 103 -27.37 12.65 0.25
C ALA A 103 -26.98 11.74 -0.94
N LYS A 104 -27.96 11.38 -1.77
CA LYS A 104 -27.73 10.59 -2.99
C LYS A 104 -26.84 11.34 -3.98
N ASP A 105 -27.21 12.58 -4.31
CA ASP A 105 -26.48 13.37 -5.29
C ASP A 105 -25.02 13.59 -4.84
N GLU A 106 -24.78 13.91 -3.57
CA GLU A 106 -23.41 14.04 -3.02
C GLU A 106 -22.64 12.71 -3.08
N ALA A 107 -23.24 11.61 -2.64
CA ALA A 107 -22.58 10.30 -2.68
C ALA A 107 -22.17 9.93 -4.11
N VAL A 108 -23.06 10.13 -5.08
CA VAL A 108 -22.79 9.89 -6.51
C VAL A 108 -21.68 10.81 -7.02
N SER A 109 -21.66 12.09 -6.65
CA SER A 109 -20.59 13.02 -7.02
C SER A 109 -19.23 12.61 -6.47
N LEU A 110 -19.17 12.19 -5.20
CA LEU A 110 -17.94 11.72 -4.56
C LEU A 110 -17.42 10.45 -5.24
N LEU A 111 -18.31 9.51 -5.59
CA LEU A 111 -17.95 8.30 -6.34
C LEU A 111 -17.40 8.65 -7.73
N TRP A 112 -18.01 9.61 -8.43
CA TRP A 112 -17.52 10.08 -9.72
C TRP A 112 -16.10 10.65 -9.62
N LEU A 113 -15.86 11.53 -8.65
CA LEU A 113 -14.53 12.08 -8.40
C LEU A 113 -13.51 10.98 -8.06
N TRP A 114 -13.88 10.05 -7.21
CA TRP A 114 -13.00 8.96 -6.80
C TRP A 114 -12.67 7.99 -7.95
N VAL A 115 -13.57 7.84 -8.94
CA VAL A 115 -13.33 7.01 -10.12
C VAL A 115 -12.42 7.70 -11.15
N ILE A 116 -12.51 9.02 -11.31
CA ILE A 116 -11.79 9.76 -12.36
C ILE A 116 -10.31 9.37 -12.47
N PRO A 117 -9.51 9.38 -11.38
CA PRO A 117 -8.10 9.02 -11.46
C PRO A 117 -7.87 7.64 -12.05
N LYS A 118 -8.75 6.67 -11.79
CA LYS A 118 -8.63 5.27 -12.24
C LYS A 118 -8.91 5.06 -13.72
N VAL A 119 -9.59 6.01 -14.35
CA VAL A 119 -10.02 5.94 -15.76
C VAL A 119 -9.47 7.07 -16.61
N ALA A 120 -8.71 8.00 -16.01
CA ALA A 120 -8.15 9.16 -16.69
C ALA A 120 -7.12 8.78 -17.75
N ILE A 121 -6.30 7.76 -17.48
CA ILE A 121 -5.30 7.25 -18.41
C ILE A 121 -5.72 5.87 -18.89
N ASP A 122 -5.57 5.64 -20.20
CA ASP A 122 -5.82 4.33 -20.80
C ASP A 122 -4.94 3.26 -20.13
N PRO A 123 -5.52 2.15 -19.63
CA PRO A 123 -4.76 1.03 -19.07
C PRO A 123 -3.66 0.45 -19.98
N ILE A 124 -3.74 0.63 -21.31
CA ILE A 124 -2.74 0.15 -22.26
C ILE A 124 -1.75 1.23 -22.74
N ALA A 125 -1.88 2.47 -22.26
CA ALA A 125 -1.01 3.56 -22.64
C ALA A 125 0.45 3.30 -22.27
N ALA A 126 1.37 3.72 -23.14
CA ALA A 126 2.78 3.72 -22.80
C ALA A 126 3.04 4.80 -21.73
N PRO A 127 3.92 4.56 -20.75
CA PRO A 127 4.23 5.55 -19.71
C PRO A 127 4.68 6.90 -20.25
N GLU A 128 5.44 6.90 -21.35
CA GLU A 128 5.95 8.10 -22.00
C GLU A 128 4.82 8.99 -22.54
N ASP A 129 3.68 8.38 -22.88
CA ASP A 129 2.52 9.10 -23.39
C ASP A 129 1.74 9.79 -22.26
N PHE A 130 1.93 9.45 -20.99
CA PHE A 130 1.15 9.99 -19.86
C PHE A 130 1.16 11.53 -19.81
N ALA A 131 2.29 12.14 -20.14
CA ALA A 131 2.42 13.59 -20.22
C ALA A 131 1.53 14.23 -21.31
N SER A 132 1.14 13.46 -22.33
CA SER A 132 0.31 13.91 -23.45
C SER A 132 -1.20 13.73 -23.24
N TYR A 133 -1.66 13.11 -22.14
CA TYR A 133 -3.08 12.84 -21.89
C TYR A 133 -3.90 14.10 -21.52
N ASP A 134 -3.30 15.29 -21.53
CA ASP A 134 -3.92 16.59 -21.17
C ASP A 134 -4.73 16.55 -19.86
N ILE A 135 -4.36 15.65 -18.94
CA ILE A 135 -5.01 15.43 -17.65
C ILE A 135 -5.04 16.74 -16.86
N LYS A 136 -3.97 17.53 -16.95
CA LYS A 136 -3.88 18.87 -16.36
C LYS A 136 -5.08 19.75 -16.73
N VAL A 137 -5.51 19.72 -18.00
CA VAL A 137 -6.66 20.49 -18.50
C VAL A 137 -7.98 19.97 -17.93
N PHE A 138 -8.13 18.63 -17.84
CA PHE A 138 -9.31 18.02 -17.22
C PHE A 138 -9.42 18.41 -15.75
N ILE A 139 -8.33 18.29 -14.99
CA ILE A 139 -8.25 18.64 -13.57
C ILE A 139 -8.46 20.14 -13.35
N GLN A 140 -7.89 20.99 -14.19
CA GLN A 140 -8.14 22.43 -14.17
C GLN A 140 -9.64 22.74 -14.33
N ASN A 141 -10.32 22.14 -15.31
CA ASN A 141 -11.76 22.37 -15.51
C ASN A 141 -12.60 21.88 -14.32
N LEU A 142 -12.14 20.84 -13.62
CA LEU A 142 -12.81 20.31 -12.44
C LEU A 142 -12.66 21.24 -11.22
N ILE A 143 -11.51 21.90 -11.07
CA ILE A 143 -11.16 22.65 -9.85
C ILE A 143 -11.48 24.14 -9.92
N SER A 144 -11.29 24.77 -11.09
CA SER A 144 -11.24 26.23 -11.19
C SER A 144 -12.56 26.93 -10.84
N SER A 145 -13.68 26.56 -11.46
CA SER A 145 -14.98 27.21 -11.21
C SER A 145 -16.20 26.31 -11.48
N ASP A 146 -17.38 26.74 -11.00
CA ASP A 146 -18.64 26.04 -11.29
C ASP A 146 -18.97 26.04 -12.79
N GLU A 147 -18.61 27.11 -13.48
CA GLU A 147 -18.78 27.21 -14.93
C GLU A 147 -17.91 26.21 -15.68
N SER A 148 -16.63 26.06 -15.29
CA SER A 148 -15.73 25.10 -15.93
C SER A 148 -16.16 23.66 -15.64
N ARG A 149 -16.61 23.37 -14.42
CA ARG A 149 -17.18 22.07 -14.06
C ARG A 149 -18.44 21.75 -14.86
N SER A 150 -19.33 22.74 -15.04
CA SER A 150 -20.57 22.56 -15.81
C SER A 150 -20.29 22.33 -17.30
N LYS A 151 -19.28 23.00 -17.86
CA LYS A 151 -18.80 22.75 -19.23
C LYS A 151 -18.22 21.34 -19.36
N LEU A 152 -17.40 20.91 -18.42
CA LEU A 152 -16.85 19.55 -18.38
C LEU A 152 -17.96 18.50 -18.27
N ALA A 153 -18.93 18.71 -17.39
CA ALA A 153 -20.11 17.85 -17.25
C ALA A 153 -20.90 17.71 -18.55
N SER A 154 -21.13 18.84 -19.24
CA SER A 154 -21.82 18.84 -20.53
C SER A 154 -21.04 18.09 -21.61
N GLN A 155 -19.72 18.26 -21.65
CA GLN A 155 -18.86 17.58 -22.61
C GLN A 155 -18.79 16.06 -22.35
N MET A 156 -18.61 15.66 -21.09
CA MET A 156 -18.64 14.26 -20.66
C MET A 156 -19.98 13.59 -21.01
N ALA A 157 -21.10 14.27 -20.73
CA ALA A 157 -22.43 13.77 -21.06
C ALA A 157 -22.62 13.61 -22.57
N ALA A 158 -22.15 14.57 -23.36
CA ALA A 158 -22.19 14.46 -24.82
C ALA A 158 -21.37 13.26 -25.32
N ASP A 159 -20.15 13.07 -24.83
CA ASP A 159 -19.28 11.95 -25.25
C ASP A 159 -19.85 10.59 -24.82
N MET A 160 -20.46 10.50 -23.64
CA MET A 160 -21.21 9.32 -23.19
C MET A 160 -22.38 9.00 -24.13
N LEU A 161 -23.21 9.99 -24.46
CA LEU A 161 -24.34 9.82 -25.38
C LEU A 161 -23.90 9.35 -26.77
N HIS A 162 -22.81 9.91 -27.32
CA HIS A 162 -22.24 9.46 -28.61
C HIS A 162 -21.79 8.00 -28.58
N ARG A 163 -21.46 7.48 -27.39
CA ARG A 163 -21.11 6.08 -27.18
C ARG A 163 -22.33 5.23 -26.80
N GLY A 164 -23.55 5.72 -26.92
CA GLY A 164 -24.73 4.95 -26.55
C GLY A 164 -24.78 4.60 -25.06
N ILE A 165 -24.06 5.36 -24.22
CA ILE A 165 -24.20 5.34 -22.78
C ILE A 165 -25.35 6.31 -22.45
N SER A 166 -26.53 5.79 -22.09
CA SER A 166 -27.71 6.62 -21.86
C SER A 166 -27.82 7.13 -20.43
N ASP A 167 -28.01 8.45 -20.33
CA ASP A 167 -28.63 9.20 -19.23
C ASP A 167 -27.88 9.26 -17.89
N ILE A 168 -26.58 8.92 -17.87
CA ILE A 168 -25.76 9.12 -16.68
C ILE A 168 -25.02 10.43 -16.79
N VAL A 169 -25.52 11.41 -16.07
CA VAL A 169 -24.89 12.72 -16.01
C VAL A 169 -23.70 12.61 -15.05
N PHE A 170 -22.48 12.80 -15.56
CA PHE A 170 -21.34 13.15 -14.72
C PHE A 170 -21.71 14.44 -13.95
N ARG A 171 -21.94 14.33 -12.64
CA ARG A 171 -22.41 15.41 -11.77
C ARG A 171 -21.37 15.70 -10.69
N PRO A 172 -20.32 16.49 -10.95
CA PRO A 172 -19.37 16.90 -9.91
C PRO A 172 -19.89 18.06 -9.03
N ASN A 173 -20.93 18.78 -9.47
CA ASN A 173 -21.42 19.99 -8.79
C ASN A 173 -22.31 19.79 -7.54
N PRO A 174 -23.01 18.67 -7.31
CA PRO A 174 -23.78 18.46 -6.08
C PRO A 174 -22.98 18.35 -4.78
N ILE A 175 -21.65 18.41 -4.84
CA ILE A 175 -20.78 18.29 -3.67
C ILE A 175 -21.00 19.46 -2.72
N GLY A 176 -21.29 19.16 -1.45
CA GLY A 176 -21.59 20.18 -0.45
C GLY A 176 -23.04 20.68 -0.49
N ARG A 177 -23.92 20.07 -1.30
CA ARG A 177 -25.36 20.37 -1.29
C ARG A 177 -26.00 19.85 0.00
N GLY A 178 -26.67 20.71 0.76
CA GLY A 178 -27.15 20.38 2.11
C GLY A 178 -26.16 20.77 3.21
N TYR A 179 -25.06 21.44 2.87
CA TYR A 179 -24.07 21.92 3.82
C TYR A 179 -24.01 23.45 3.83
N ALA A 180 -23.98 24.01 5.04
CA ALA A 180 -23.66 25.40 5.28
C ALA A 180 -22.14 25.61 5.35
N ILE A 181 -21.68 26.69 4.71
CA ILE A 181 -20.34 27.24 4.81
C ILE A 181 -20.40 28.75 4.54
N ASP A 182 -19.43 29.50 5.05
CA ASP A 182 -19.26 30.91 4.69
C ASP A 182 -19.07 31.04 3.16
N ALA A 183 -19.95 31.82 2.51
CA ALA A 183 -19.95 32.06 1.07
C ALA A 183 -18.60 32.57 0.54
N SER A 184 -17.83 33.29 1.36
CA SER A 184 -16.49 33.77 1.00
C SER A 184 -15.46 32.65 0.88
N MET A 185 -15.69 31.50 1.53
CA MET A 185 -14.78 30.36 1.59
C MET A 185 -15.21 29.20 0.69
N THR A 186 -16.47 29.16 0.24
CA THR A 186 -17.06 28.04 -0.50
C THR A 186 -16.20 27.57 -1.67
N ALA A 187 -15.76 28.50 -2.53
CA ALA A 187 -15.00 28.15 -3.73
C ALA A 187 -13.65 27.50 -3.39
N GLN A 188 -12.92 28.04 -2.40
CA GLN A 188 -11.64 27.50 -1.95
C GLN A 188 -11.83 26.12 -1.31
N ARG A 189 -12.81 25.97 -0.43
CA ARG A 189 -13.04 24.69 0.28
C ARG A 189 -13.56 23.59 -0.63
N LEU A 190 -14.41 23.92 -1.61
CA LEU A 190 -14.84 22.98 -2.64
C LEU A 190 -13.65 22.51 -3.49
N ARG A 191 -12.74 23.41 -3.85
CA ARG A 191 -11.48 23.05 -4.53
C ARG A 191 -10.65 22.06 -3.71
N SER A 192 -10.43 22.35 -2.43
CA SER A 192 -9.70 21.43 -1.54
C SER A 192 -10.41 20.08 -1.42
N LEU A 193 -11.75 20.06 -1.32
CA LEU A 193 -12.54 18.84 -1.26
C LEU A 193 -12.36 17.97 -2.50
N ILE A 194 -12.46 18.57 -3.69
CA ILE A 194 -12.24 17.88 -4.96
C ILE A 194 -10.82 17.32 -5.01
N ALA A 195 -9.82 18.12 -4.63
CA ALA A 195 -8.42 17.71 -4.61
C ALA A 195 -8.19 16.50 -3.70
N LEU A 196 -8.68 16.55 -2.46
CA LEU A 196 -8.52 15.49 -1.47
C LEU A 196 -9.15 14.18 -1.95
N VAL A 197 -10.33 14.21 -2.57
CA VAL A 197 -10.98 12.99 -3.10
C VAL A 197 -10.18 12.38 -4.24
N LEU A 198 -9.66 13.21 -5.16
CA LEU A 198 -8.82 12.74 -6.26
C LEU A 198 -7.50 12.16 -5.75
N MET A 199 -6.80 12.88 -4.86
CA MET A 199 -5.55 12.41 -4.26
C MET A 199 -5.75 11.11 -3.48
N LYS A 200 -6.82 10.99 -2.68
CA LYS A 200 -7.12 9.74 -1.94
C LYS A 200 -7.32 8.55 -2.85
N SER A 201 -7.97 8.74 -4.00
CA SER A 201 -8.23 7.65 -4.94
C SER A 201 -6.96 7.05 -5.56
N SER A 202 -5.83 7.78 -5.53
CA SER A 202 -4.54 7.32 -6.04
C SER A 202 -3.86 6.26 -5.15
N GLY A 203 -4.31 6.12 -3.90
CA GLY A 203 -3.67 5.28 -2.88
C GLY A 203 -2.32 5.80 -2.38
N CYS A 204 -1.93 7.03 -2.72
CA CYS A 204 -0.74 7.68 -2.17
C CYS A 204 -1.13 8.50 -0.92
N PRO A 205 -0.32 8.49 0.15
CA PRO A 205 -0.56 9.31 1.33
C PRO A 205 -0.32 10.78 1.03
N PHE A 206 -1.07 11.67 1.68
CA PHE A 206 -0.92 13.13 1.58
C PHE A 206 -1.03 13.76 2.97
N ASP A 207 -0.32 14.86 3.16
CA ASP A 207 -0.44 15.72 4.34
C ASP A 207 -1.57 16.74 4.14
N LEU A 208 -2.60 16.68 4.99
CA LEU A 208 -3.77 17.56 4.91
C LEU A 208 -3.40 19.04 5.06
N ASP A 209 -2.50 19.36 5.98
CA ASP A 209 -2.11 20.74 6.27
C ASP A 209 -1.38 21.34 5.08
N GLU A 210 -0.48 20.56 4.47
CA GLU A 210 0.22 20.98 3.25
C GLU A 210 -0.79 21.21 2.11
N VAL A 211 -1.77 20.32 1.88
CA VAL A 211 -2.79 20.48 0.81
C VAL A 211 -3.57 21.80 0.93
N PHE A 212 -3.93 22.24 2.14
CA PHE A 212 -4.71 23.48 2.33
C PHE A 212 -3.90 24.76 2.07
N THR A 213 -2.57 24.68 2.06
CA THR A 213 -1.69 25.84 1.86
C THR A 213 -1.28 26.06 0.41
N ILE A 214 -1.59 25.12 -0.48
CA ILE A 214 -1.17 25.15 -1.87
C ILE A 214 -2.10 26.04 -2.71
N ASP A 215 -1.49 26.83 -3.60
CA ASP A 215 -2.20 27.66 -4.57
C ASP A 215 -2.91 26.82 -5.66
N GLU A 216 -3.85 27.42 -6.39
CA GLU A 216 -4.65 26.68 -7.37
C GLU A 216 -3.81 25.99 -8.45
N GLU A 217 -2.79 26.68 -8.97
CA GLU A 217 -1.98 26.20 -10.08
C GLU A 217 -1.15 24.99 -9.67
N LYS A 218 -0.46 25.08 -8.53
CA LYS A 218 0.29 23.96 -7.96
C LYS A 218 -0.62 22.81 -7.54
N LEU A 219 -1.82 23.10 -7.04
CA LEU A 219 -2.77 22.05 -6.67
C LEU A 219 -3.20 21.22 -7.89
N ILE A 220 -3.42 21.88 -9.03
CA ILE A 220 -3.73 21.21 -10.30
C ILE A 220 -2.56 20.34 -10.75
N GLU A 221 -1.34 20.85 -10.69
CA GLU A 221 -0.12 20.10 -11.04
C GLU A 221 0.02 18.88 -10.13
N GLU A 222 -0.10 19.08 -8.83
CA GLU A 222 0.07 18.04 -7.84
C GLU A 222 -0.94 16.90 -8.02
N ILE A 223 -2.23 17.20 -8.19
CA ILE A 223 -3.26 16.20 -8.47
C ILE A 223 -2.96 15.44 -9.75
N THR A 224 -2.49 16.13 -10.79
CA THR A 224 -2.09 15.49 -12.05
C THR A 224 -0.96 14.49 -11.81
N SER A 225 0.02 14.86 -10.99
CA SER A 225 1.13 13.97 -10.60
C SER A 225 0.64 12.77 -9.78
N TYR A 226 -0.30 12.94 -8.84
CA TYR A 226 -0.93 11.83 -8.10
C TYR A 226 -1.57 10.79 -9.06
N ILE A 227 -2.28 11.26 -10.09
CA ILE A 227 -2.92 10.39 -11.10
C ILE A 227 -1.85 9.63 -11.90
N ILE A 228 -0.84 10.34 -12.41
CA ILE A 228 0.25 9.75 -13.21
C ILE A 228 1.03 8.73 -12.38
N VAL A 229 1.36 9.04 -11.13
CA VAL A 229 2.05 8.12 -10.21
C VAL A 229 1.25 6.85 -9.96
N MET A 230 -0.06 6.95 -9.74
CA MET A 230 -0.92 5.78 -9.57
C MET A 230 -0.87 4.86 -10.81
N HIS A 231 -1.00 5.43 -12.01
CA HIS A 231 -0.91 4.68 -13.25
C HIS A 231 0.50 4.11 -13.49
N ALA A 232 1.57 4.86 -13.23
CA ALA A 232 2.94 4.40 -13.37
C ALA A 232 3.25 3.23 -12.43
N LYS A 233 2.82 3.29 -11.16
CA LYS A 233 2.94 2.16 -10.21
C LYS A 233 2.19 0.92 -10.69
N THR A 234 0.98 1.12 -11.23
CA THR A 234 0.16 0.03 -11.77
C THR A 234 0.81 -0.60 -13.01
N THR A 235 1.30 0.22 -13.94
CA THR A 235 2.01 -0.22 -15.15
C THR A 235 3.29 -0.95 -14.79
N LEU A 236 4.06 -0.47 -13.81
CA LEU A 236 5.26 -1.15 -13.33
C LEU A 236 4.93 -2.55 -12.80
N LYS A 237 3.91 -2.65 -11.94
CA LYS A 237 3.43 -3.94 -11.43
C LYS A 237 2.96 -4.86 -12.56
N ASN A 238 2.25 -4.33 -13.56
CA ASN A 238 1.77 -5.10 -14.70
C ASN A 238 2.91 -5.59 -15.61
N GLN A 239 3.97 -4.79 -15.77
CA GLN A 239 5.18 -5.17 -16.50
C GLN A 239 6.01 -6.23 -15.78
N ILE A 240 5.96 -6.30 -14.44
CA ILE A 240 6.61 -7.34 -13.64
C ILE A 240 5.77 -8.63 -13.63
N THR A 241 4.47 -8.51 -13.40
CA THR A 241 3.56 -9.66 -13.21
C THR A 241 3.04 -10.26 -14.51
N GLY A 242 2.90 -9.45 -15.57
CA GLY A 242 2.48 -9.92 -16.88
C GLY A 242 1.01 -9.89 -17.23
N GLY A 243 0.32 -8.82 -16.86
CA GLY A 243 -1.14 -8.70 -16.94
C GLY A 243 -1.80 -9.38 -18.16
N GLY A 244 -2.95 -10.03 -17.91
CA GLY A 244 -3.94 -10.44 -18.91
C GLY A 244 -3.65 -11.67 -19.77
N SER A 245 -2.39 -12.05 -20.05
CA SER A 245 -2.07 -13.30 -20.80
C SER A 245 -0.58 -13.62 -20.96
N ARG A 246 0.36 -12.82 -20.44
CA ARG A 246 1.80 -12.97 -20.72
C ARG A 246 2.62 -12.74 -19.47
N LYS A 247 3.15 -13.78 -18.81
CA LYS A 247 4.06 -13.62 -17.65
C LYS A 247 5.49 -13.25 -18.12
N PRO A 248 6.00 -12.05 -17.80
CA PRO A 248 7.31 -11.55 -18.22
C PRO A 248 8.41 -11.99 -17.25
N PHE A 249 8.16 -11.97 -15.94
CA PHE A 249 9.06 -12.51 -14.91
C PHE A 249 8.47 -13.81 -14.37
N ASP A 250 9.13 -14.94 -14.63
CA ASP A 250 8.53 -16.24 -14.40
C ASP A 250 9.58 -17.22 -13.90
N TRP A 251 9.55 -17.60 -12.62
CA TRP A 251 10.60 -18.47 -12.07
C TRP A 251 10.69 -19.82 -12.79
N PRO A 252 11.88 -20.28 -13.24
CA PRO A 252 13.24 -19.75 -12.98
C PRO A 252 13.81 -18.79 -14.04
N LEU A 253 12.98 -18.34 -14.99
CA LEU A 253 13.32 -17.32 -15.97
C LEU A 253 13.16 -15.93 -15.36
N ILE A 254 14.00 -15.01 -15.82
CA ILE A 254 13.88 -13.59 -15.51
C ILE A 254 13.40 -12.90 -16.80
N GLY A 255 12.82 -11.71 -16.69
CA GLY A 255 12.35 -10.92 -17.82
C GLY A 255 13.36 -10.78 -18.96
N ASN A 256 12.87 -10.35 -20.13
CA ASN A 256 13.72 -10.05 -21.28
C ASN A 256 14.13 -8.57 -21.32
N LEU A 257 15.13 -8.24 -22.14
CA LEU A 257 15.66 -6.88 -22.30
C LEU A 257 14.59 -5.82 -22.62
N ASN A 258 13.58 -6.16 -23.41
CA ASN A 258 12.50 -5.23 -23.73
C ASN A 258 11.66 -4.89 -22.49
N ILE A 259 11.42 -5.87 -21.62
CA ILE A 259 10.71 -5.65 -20.35
C ILE A 259 11.55 -4.77 -19.42
N TYR A 260 12.85 -5.05 -19.28
CA TYR A 260 13.73 -4.22 -18.46
C TYR A 260 13.77 -2.77 -18.94
N GLY A 261 13.92 -2.53 -20.24
CA GLY A 261 13.86 -1.18 -20.80
C GLY A 261 12.57 -0.44 -20.44
N ARG A 262 11.41 -1.12 -20.55
CA ARG A 262 10.10 -0.57 -20.16
C ARG A 262 9.98 -0.28 -18.66
N LEU A 263 10.58 -1.11 -17.80
CA LEU A 263 10.61 -0.86 -16.36
C LEU A 263 11.31 0.45 -16.05
N PHE A 264 12.46 0.71 -16.69
CA PHE A 264 13.20 1.95 -16.49
C PHE A 264 12.50 3.18 -17.08
N SER A 265 11.86 3.06 -18.25
CA SER A 265 10.99 4.12 -18.78
C SER A 265 9.87 4.48 -17.80
N THR A 266 9.18 3.46 -17.27
CA THR A 266 8.07 3.65 -16.32
C THR A 266 8.56 4.26 -15.01
N LEU A 267 9.72 3.82 -14.54
CA LEU A 267 10.34 4.31 -13.31
C LEU A 267 10.75 5.77 -13.42
N GLU A 268 11.23 6.20 -14.60
CA GLU A 268 11.60 7.60 -14.83
C GLU A 268 10.37 8.51 -14.83
N VAL A 269 9.26 8.10 -15.45
CA VAL A 269 7.98 8.83 -15.37
C VAL A 269 7.50 8.92 -13.92
N LEU A 270 7.58 7.80 -13.17
CA LEU A 270 7.24 7.78 -11.75
C LEU A 270 8.09 8.78 -10.95
N ARG A 271 9.40 8.82 -11.18
CA ARG A 271 10.33 9.72 -10.50
C ARG A 271 10.04 11.18 -10.80
N GLN A 272 9.82 11.52 -12.08
CA GLN A 272 9.52 12.88 -12.52
C GLN A 272 8.21 13.41 -11.92
N SER A 273 7.15 12.58 -11.92
CA SER A 273 5.87 12.97 -11.32
C SER A 273 5.94 13.01 -9.79
N ALA A 274 6.60 12.05 -9.14
CA ALA A 274 6.78 12.06 -7.69
C ALA A 274 7.52 13.30 -7.17
N ALA A 275 8.47 13.84 -7.95
CA ALA A 275 9.17 15.07 -7.60
C ALA A 275 8.26 16.31 -7.51
N GLN A 276 7.08 16.26 -8.14
CA GLN A 276 6.08 17.33 -8.11
C GLN A 276 5.06 17.19 -6.96
N MET A 277 5.06 16.06 -6.24
CA MET A 277 4.10 15.75 -5.18
C MET A 277 4.58 16.27 -3.84
N SER A 278 4.41 17.57 -3.60
CA SER A 278 4.91 18.24 -2.40
C SER A 278 4.26 17.73 -1.12
N THR A 279 2.98 17.36 -1.13
CA THR A 279 2.19 16.88 0.01
C THR A 279 2.40 15.40 0.33
N CYS A 280 3.05 14.65 -0.57
CA CYS A 280 3.19 13.21 -0.43
C CYS A 280 4.38 12.84 0.44
N SER A 281 4.14 12.05 1.49
CA SER A 281 5.20 11.53 2.36
C SER A 281 5.88 10.26 1.84
N MET A 282 5.24 9.54 0.91
CA MET A 282 5.73 8.23 0.42
C MET A 282 7.11 8.34 -0.26
N PHE A 283 7.38 9.43 -0.96
CA PHE A 283 8.61 9.62 -1.75
C PHE A 283 9.64 10.52 -1.06
N LYS A 284 9.57 10.59 0.27
CA LYS A 284 10.50 11.38 1.10
C LYS A 284 11.19 10.45 2.10
N ASN A 285 12.50 10.60 2.23
CA ASN A 285 13.31 10.00 3.29
C ASN A 285 13.63 11.07 4.33
N GLU A 286 13.61 10.71 5.61
CA GLU A 286 14.00 11.60 6.70
C GLU A 286 15.44 11.32 7.11
N TYR A 287 16.31 12.32 7.01
CA TYR A 287 17.71 12.26 7.43
C TYR A 287 17.99 13.46 8.33
N ASP A 288 18.45 13.23 9.55
CA ASP A 288 18.73 14.27 10.55
C ASP A 288 17.57 15.26 10.79
N GLY A 289 16.33 14.79 10.68
CA GLY A 289 15.11 15.60 10.81
C GLY A 289 14.74 16.40 9.55
N GLU A 290 15.53 16.32 8.47
CA GLU A 290 15.19 16.89 7.17
C GLU A 290 14.53 15.85 6.26
N LYS A 291 13.33 16.17 5.77
CA LYS A 291 12.67 15.38 4.72
C LYS A 291 13.30 15.70 3.36
N ARG A 292 13.94 14.71 2.74
CA ARG A 292 14.52 14.80 1.40
C ARG A 292 13.76 13.91 0.43
N MET A 293 13.50 14.39 -0.77
CA MET A 293 12.91 13.56 -1.83
C MET A 293 13.80 12.36 -2.14
N TRP A 294 13.18 11.25 -2.53
CA TRP A 294 13.86 10.05 -2.99
C TRP A 294 14.84 10.35 -4.12
N SER A 295 16.04 9.80 -3.98
CA SER A 295 17.08 9.81 -4.99
C SER A 295 16.78 8.79 -6.11
N GLU A 296 17.53 8.85 -7.21
CA GLU A 296 17.44 7.82 -8.25
C GLU A 296 17.65 6.40 -7.69
N ALA A 297 18.63 6.24 -6.79
CA ALA A 297 18.89 4.96 -6.13
C ALA A 297 17.71 4.47 -5.29
N ASP A 298 16.93 5.37 -4.67
CA ASP A 298 15.73 4.99 -3.92
C ASP A 298 14.64 4.44 -4.86
N PHE A 299 14.41 5.08 -6.01
CA PHE A 299 13.48 4.58 -7.03
C PHE A 299 13.94 3.24 -7.63
N LEU A 300 15.24 3.08 -7.87
CA LEU A 300 15.82 1.81 -8.34
C LEU A 300 15.67 0.71 -7.29
N SER A 301 15.88 1.04 -6.01
CA SER A 301 15.64 0.10 -4.90
C SER A 301 14.16 -0.27 -4.79
N TYR A 302 13.24 0.69 -5.03
CA TYR A 302 11.81 0.42 -5.10
C TYR A 302 11.47 -0.54 -6.25
N LEU A 303 12.08 -0.38 -7.43
CA LEU A 303 11.92 -1.32 -8.55
C LEU A 303 12.36 -2.74 -8.17
N VAL A 304 13.54 -2.90 -7.58
CA VAL A 304 14.06 -4.20 -7.14
C VAL A 304 13.12 -4.84 -6.12
N GLN A 305 12.57 -4.05 -5.19
CA GLN A 305 11.58 -4.54 -4.22
C GLN A 305 10.32 -5.08 -4.93
N ASN A 306 9.77 -4.35 -5.90
CA ASN A 306 8.57 -4.80 -6.62
C ASN A 306 8.81 -6.11 -7.38
N ILE A 307 10.03 -6.34 -7.89
CA ILE A 307 10.42 -7.61 -8.50
C ILE A 307 10.46 -8.72 -7.45
N ALA A 308 11.07 -8.47 -6.28
CA ALA A 308 11.13 -9.43 -5.18
C ALA A 308 9.72 -9.79 -4.65
N ASP A 309 8.82 -8.81 -4.54
CA ASP A 309 7.43 -9.01 -4.10
C ASP A 309 6.66 -9.91 -5.09
N HIS A 310 6.87 -9.75 -6.39
CA HIS A 310 6.28 -10.63 -7.40
C HIS A 310 6.76 -12.08 -7.26
N TYR A 311 8.06 -12.28 -7.07
CA TYR A 311 8.60 -13.62 -6.84
C TYR A 311 8.15 -14.23 -5.51
N THR A 312 7.96 -13.39 -4.47
CA THR A 312 7.37 -13.80 -3.20
C THR A 312 5.94 -14.30 -3.39
N ASN A 313 5.11 -13.58 -4.15
CA ASN A 313 3.77 -14.03 -4.51
C ASN A 313 3.79 -15.32 -5.35
N THR A 314 4.76 -15.46 -6.26
CA THR A 314 4.96 -16.68 -7.04
C THR A 314 5.31 -17.87 -6.15
N LEU A 315 6.14 -17.67 -5.13
CA LEU A 315 6.48 -18.69 -4.13
C LEU A 315 5.24 -19.12 -3.32
N ARG A 316 4.42 -18.16 -2.87
CA ARG A 316 3.14 -18.41 -2.17
C ARG A 316 2.17 -19.23 -3.03
N VAL A 317 1.95 -18.88 -4.30
CA VAL A 317 0.96 -19.58 -5.14
C VAL A 317 1.36 -21.02 -5.48
N ARG A 318 2.66 -21.35 -5.50
CA ARG A 318 3.15 -22.70 -5.87
C ARG A 318 3.14 -23.71 -4.71
N HIS A 319 2.27 -23.56 -3.69
CA HIS A 319 2.11 -24.52 -2.58
C HIS A 319 1.70 -25.91 -3.06
N GLY A 320 2.69 -26.75 -3.34
CA GLY A 320 2.49 -28.14 -3.72
C GLY A 320 3.81 -28.76 -4.17
N LYS A 321 4.52 -29.40 -3.22
CA LYS A 321 5.77 -30.17 -3.36
C LYS A 321 7.06 -29.35 -3.32
N GLY A 322 7.56 -29.16 -2.10
CA GLY A 322 8.90 -28.67 -1.77
C GLY A 322 8.99 -27.15 -1.75
N LYS A 323 9.30 -26.56 -0.57
CA LYS A 323 9.77 -25.17 -0.45
C LYS A 323 10.86 -24.98 -1.51
N ASN A 324 10.61 -24.18 -2.56
CA ASN A 324 11.63 -23.95 -3.59
C ASN A 324 12.74 -23.09 -2.96
N ARG A 325 13.69 -23.78 -2.32
CA ARG A 325 14.77 -23.18 -1.53
C ARG A 325 15.57 -22.19 -2.37
N GLU A 326 15.79 -22.47 -3.64
CA GLU A 326 16.45 -21.56 -4.58
C GLU A 326 15.63 -20.28 -4.77
N LEU A 327 14.32 -20.38 -5.00
CA LEU A 327 13.46 -19.19 -5.13
C LEU A 327 13.41 -18.38 -3.83
N SER A 328 13.37 -19.04 -2.67
CA SER A 328 13.44 -18.36 -1.37
C SER A 328 14.75 -17.60 -1.20
N LEU A 329 15.89 -18.26 -1.47
CA LEU A 329 17.20 -17.63 -1.38
C LEU A 329 17.37 -16.49 -2.39
N PHE A 330 16.80 -16.64 -3.59
CA PHE A 330 16.78 -15.57 -4.59
C PHE A 330 16.03 -14.34 -4.08
N ILE A 331 14.85 -14.53 -3.47
CA ILE A 331 14.08 -13.45 -2.84
C ILE A 331 14.89 -12.79 -1.71
N ASP A 332 15.52 -13.59 -0.85
CA ASP A 332 16.34 -13.09 0.27
C ASP A 332 17.53 -12.27 -0.22
N LEU A 333 18.17 -12.72 -1.30
CA LEU A 333 19.28 -12.01 -1.96
C LEU A 333 18.84 -10.65 -2.50
N LEU A 334 17.71 -10.60 -3.23
CA LEU A 334 17.17 -9.34 -3.74
C LEU A 334 16.79 -8.38 -2.60
N ASN A 335 16.10 -8.87 -1.58
CA ASN A 335 15.68 -8.04 -0.44
C ASN A 335 16.88 -7.54 0.39
N GLY A 336 17.88 -8.40 0.59
CA GLY A 336 19.09 -8.07 1.33
C GLY A 336 19.91 -6.99 0.61
N GLU A 337 20.22 -7.23 -0.67
CA GLU A 337 21.18 -6.43 -1.44
C GLU A 337 20.53 -5.36 -2.32
N ARG A 338 19.23 -5.05 -2.14
CA ARG A 338 18.49 -4.11 -3.01
C ARG A 338 19.14 -2.73 -3.18
N ARG A 339 19.76 -2.17 -2.12
CA ARG A 339 20.40 -0.85 -2.18
C ARG A 339 21.70 -0.90 -2.98
N GLU A 340 22.46 -1.97 -2.81
CA GLU A 340 23.70 -2.24 -3.52
C GLU A 340 23.43 -2.49 -5.01
N ILE A 341 22.38 -3.26 -5.31
CA ILE A 341 21.86 -3.44 -6.68
C ILE A 341 21.47 -2.08 -7.25
N ALA A 342 20.66 -1.30 -6.53
CA ALA A 342 20.21 0.01 -6.97
C ALA A 342 21.37 0.97 -7.28
N GLN A 343 22.40 0.98 -6.43
CA GLN A 343 23.59 1.79 -6.66
C GLN A 343 24.34 1.37 -7.93
N ARG A 344 24.59 0.06 -8.12
CA ARG A 344 25.23 -0.46 -9.34
C ARG A 344 24.41 -0.19 -10.61
N LEU A 345 23.09 -0.21 -10.50
CA LEU A 345 22.19 0.17 -11.60
C LEU A 345 22.26 1.67 -11.90
N ALA A 346 22.31 2.53 -10.88
CA ALA A 346 22.43 3.99 -11.04
C ALA A 346 23.74 4.36 -11.75
N ASP A 347 24.83 3.66 -11.41
CA ASP A 347 26.17 3.89 -11.97
C ASP A 347 26.35 3.27 -13.38
N SER A 348 25.38 2.49 -13.87
CA SER A 348 25.45 1.83 -15.17
C SER A 348 24.98 2.73 -16.32
N GLY A 349 25.73 2.73 -17.43
CA GLY A 349 25.32 3.37 -18.68
C GLY A 349 24.18 2.64 -19.41
N ASP A 350 23.98 1.34 -19.16
CA ASP A 350 22.84 0.56 -19.64
C ASP A 350 22.19 -0.16 -18.45
N ARG A 351 21.17 0.49 -17.89
CA ARG A 351 20.45 -0.01 -16.71
C ARG A 351 19.68 -1.31 -17.00
N ALA A 352 19.19 -1.48 -18.23
CA ALA A 352 18.42 -2.65 -18.63
C ALA A 352 19.31 -3.90 -18.70
N ALA A 353 20.47 -3.79 -19.35
CA ALA A 353 21.45 -4.87 -19.39
C ALA A 353 22.02 -5.17 -18.00
N ALA A 354 22.30 -4.14 -17.20
CA ALA A 354 22.81 -4.31 -15.84
C ALA A 354 21.81 -5.05 -14.95
N LEU A 355 20.52 -4.69 -14.97
CA LEU A 355 19.49 -5.40 -14.20
C LEU A 355 19.35 -6.86 -14.64
N ALA A 356 19.37 -7.13 -15.95
CA ALA A 356 19.35 -8.50 -16.46
C ALA A 356 20.54 -9.33 -15.95
N MET A 357 21.73 -8.74 -15.90
CA MET A 357 22.95 -9.37 -15.41
C MET A 357 22.88 -9.61 -13.89
N GLU A 358 22.51 -8.60 -13.10
CA GLU A 358 22.33 -8.70 -11.65
C GLU A 358 21.39 -9.86 -11.30
N LEU A 359 20.18 -9.85 -11.86
CA LEU A 359 19.20 -10.90 -11.57
C LEU A 359 19.72 -12.29 -11.97
N SER A 360 20.44 -12.40 -13.10
CA SER A 360 21.04 -13.67 -13.53
C SER A 360 22.12 -14.17 -12.56
N ILE A 361 22.96 -13.26 -12.04
CA ILE A 361 23.95 -13.57 -11.01
C ILE A 361 23.25 -14.04 -9.75
N PHE A 362 22.21 -13.33 -9.29
CA PHE A 362 21.46 -13.71 -8.09
C PHE A 362 20.76 -15.07 -8.22
N ILE A 363 20.28 -15.45 -9.41
CA ILE A 363 19.80 -16.82 -9.64
C ILE A 363 20.92 -17.84 -9.46
N GLN A 364 22.12 -17.58 -9.98
CA GLN A 364 23.26 -18.49 -9.80
C GLN A 364 23.65 -18.60 -8.33
N ARG A 365 23.73 -17.47 -7.61
CA ARG A 365 24.01 -17.40 -6.17
C ARG A 365 22.97 -18.14 -5.34
N ALA A 366 21.69 -18.03 -5.69
CA ALA A 366 20.62 -18.77 -5.05
C ALA A 366 20.73 -20.29 -5.27
N ARG A 367 21.11 -20.72 -6.48
CA ARG A 367 21.38 -22.15 -6.81
C ARG A 367 22.56 -22.72 -6.04
N THR A 368 23.59 -21.92 -5.80
CA THR A 368 24.76 -22.35 -5.01
C THR A 368 24.54 -22.25 -3.50
N GLY A 369 23.39 -21.72 -3.05
CA GLY A 369 23.07 -21.60 -1.63
C GLY A 369 23.71 -20.39 -0.95
N GLU A 370 24.20 -19.40 -1.71
CA GLU A 370 24.84 -18.22 -1.16
C GLU A 370 23.82 -17.34 -0.41
N LYS A 371 24.21 -16.85 0.77
CA LYS A 371 23.40 -15.93 1.57
C LYS A 371 23.68 -14.47 1.16
N PRO A 372 22.74 -13.53 1.41
CA PRO A 372 22.93 -12.12 1.09
C PRO A 372 24.13 -11.51 1.81
N GLN A 373 24.94 -10.74 1.08
CA GLN A 373 26.08 -9.99 1.60
C GLN A 373 25.61 -8.66 2.20
N ILE A 374 25.00 -8.76 3.37
CA ILE A 374 24.50 -7.63 4.15
C ILE A 374 25.13 -7.64 5.54
N THR A 375 25.24 -6.46 6.15
CA THR A 375 25.67 -6.38 7.55
C THR A 375 24.68 -7.15 8.43
N PRO A 376 25.13 -7.82 9.50
CA PRO A 376 24.26 -8.61 10.36
C PRO A 376 23.07 -7.83 10.94
N GLU A 377 23.23 -6.53 11.24
CA GLU A 377 22.17 -5.65 11.75
C GLU A 377 21.08 -5.43 10.70
N ARG A 378 21.48 -5.27 9.44
CA ARG A 378 20.55 -5.13 8.32
C ARG A 378 19.84 -6.46 8.03
N ARG A 379 20.54 -7.59 8.15
CA ARG A 379 19.93 -8.93 8.06
C ARG A 379 18.83 -9.10 9.10
N PHE A 380 19.14 -8.75 10.35
CA PHE A 380 18.20 -8.79 11.45
C PHE A 380 16.95 -7.92 11.19
N GLY A 381 17.14 -6.68 10.73
CA GLY A 381 16.03 -5.79 10.37
C GLY A 381 15.14 -6.33 9.24
N VAL A 382 15.73 -6.91 8.19
CA VAL A 382 14.98 -7.51 7.07
C VAL A 382 14.15 -8.70 7.55
N VAL A 383 14.74 -9.62 8.34
CA VAL A 383 14.03 -10.79 8.86
C VAL A 383 12.82 -10.39 9.71
N LEU A 384 12.99 -9.43 10.63
CA LEU A 384 11.90 -8.92 11.45
C LEU A 384 10.79 -8.26 10.63
N SER A 385 11.15 -7.46 9.62
CA SER A 385 10.16 -6.81 8.76
C SER A 385 9.34 -7.80 7.92
N SER A 386 10.00 -8.84 7.39
CA SER A 386 9.35 -9.93 6.65
C SER A 386 8.40 -10.72 7.55
N LEU A 387 8.81 -10.97 8.80
CA LEU A 387 7.98 -11.65 9.79
C LEU A 387 6.73 -10.82 10.14
N LYS A 388 6.88 -9.52 10.37
CA LYS A 388 5.77 -8.60 10.61
C LYS A 388 4.77 -8.60 9.46
N GLN A 389 5.24 -8.42 8.22
CA GLN A 389 4.38 -8.36 7.05
C GLN A 389 3.59 -9.66 6.84
N ARG A 390 4.22 -10.83 7.05
CA ARG A 390 3.52 -12.12 6.95
C ARG A 390 2.44 -12.32 7.99
N VAL A 391 2.67 -11.87 9.23
CA VAL A 391 1.68 -11.95 10.31
C VAL A 391 0.51 -10.98 10.09
N GLU A 392 0.75 -9.86 9.42
CA GLU A 392 -0.31 -8.93 9.01
C GLU A 392 -1.13 -9.47 7.82
N ASP A 393 -0.48 -10.18 6.88
CA ASP A 393 -1.12 -10.78 5.69
C ASP A 393 -1.94 -12.05 6.01
N ASP A 394 -1.43 -12.92 6.88
CA ASP A 394 -2.05 -14.21 7.24
C ASP A 394 -2.70 -14.10 8.63
N LYS A 395 -3.98 -14.49 8.77
CA LYS A 395 -4.56 -14.68 10.12
C LYS A 395 -3.74 -15.77 10.81
N LEU A 396 -3.07 -15.41 11.91
CA LEU A 396 -2.17 -16.27 12.72
C LEU A 396 -2.64 -17.72 12.98
N GLU A 397 -3.94 -18.00 12.85
CA GLU A 397 -4.56 -19.31 13.01
C GLU A 397 -4.15 -20.33 11.92
N ASP A 398 -3.65 -19.89 10.75
CA ASP A 398 -3.28 -20.77 9.62
C ASP A 398 -1.77 -21.07 9.47
N ILE A 399 -0.90 -20.51 10.33
CA ILE A 399 0.56 -20.70 10.21
C ILE A 399 0.98 -22.01 10.90
N GLN A 400 1.58 -22.94 10.14
CA GLN A 400 2.07 -24.20 10.69
C GLN A 400 3.23 -24.01 11.68
N ALA A 401 3.25 -24.82 12.75
CA ALA A 401 4.26 -24.80 13.81
C ALA A 401 5.71 -24.86 13.29
N GLU A 402 5.97 -25.69 12.27
CA GLU A 402 7.29 -25.82 11.65
C GLU A 402 7.77 -24.52 10.99
N GLU A 403 6.86 -23.72 10.42
CA GLU A 403 7.21 -22.44 9.81
C GLU A 403 7.51 -21.36 10.86
N ILE A 404 6.86 -21.43 12.02
CA ILE A 404 7.14 -20.54 13.15
C ILE A 404 8.53 -20.85 13.72
N ILE A 405 8.88 -22.13 13.84
CA ILE A 405 10.20 -22.57 14.30
C ILE A 405 11.30 -22.03 13.37
N ASP A 406 11.17 -22.25 12.07
CA ASP A 406 12.14 -21.77 11.07
C ASP A 406 12.36 -20.25 11.18
N LYS A 407 11.27 -19.49 11.29
CA LYS A 407 11.30 -18.02 11.34
C LYS A 407 11.91 -17.46 12.63
N VAL A 408 11.60 -18.06 13.78
CA VAL A 408 12.21 -17.68 15.06
C VAL A 408 13.70 -17.97 14.99
N ASN A 409 14.10 -19.15 14.51
CA ASN A 409 15.50 -19.50 14.36
C ASN A 409 16.25 -18.54 13.43
N ASP A 410 15.68 -18.18 12.27
CA ASP A 410 16.30 -17.23 11.35
C ASP A 410 16.54 -15.84 11.99
N ALA A 411 15.60 -15.37 12.83
CA ALA A 411 15.73 -14.10 13.53
C ALA A 411 16.82 -14.14 14.61
N PHE A 412 16.93 -15.25 15.33
CA PHE A 412 17.94 -15.45 16.37
C PHE A 412 19.33 -15.74 15.79
N ASP A 413 19.44 -16.50 14.71
CA ASP A 413 20.72 -16.76 14.01
C ASP A 413 21.36 -15.46 13.51
N ALA A 414 20.57 -14.46 13.14
CA ALA A 414 21.08 -13.14 12.77
C ALA A 414 21.78 -12.42 13.95
N ILE A 415 21.37 -12.68 15.20
CA ILE A 415 22.00 -12.13 16.41
C ILE A 415 23.43 -12.66 16.58
N VAL A 416 23.65 -13.95 16.30
CA VAL A 416 25.00 -14.54 16.32
C VAL A 416 25.93 -13.75 15.41
N GLY A 417 25.46 -13.44 14.19
CA GLY A 417 26.22 -12.63 13.24
C GLY A 417 26.54 -11.22 13.75
N VAL A 418 25.60 -10.54 14.43
CA VAL A 418 25.80 -9.19 14.99
C VAL A 418 26.86 -9.21 16.09
N VAL A 419 26.78 -10.18 17.00
CA VAL A 419 27.69 -10.27 18.14
C VAL A 419 29.09 -10.70 17.67
N GLU A 420 29.18 -11.66 16.75
CA GLU A 420 30.46 -12.08 16.16
C GLU A 420 31.13 -10.93 15.39
N HIS A 421 30.35 -10.11 14.66
CA HIS A 421 30.88 -8.96 13.92
C HIS A 421 31.45 -7.86 14.82
N HIS A 422 30.87 -7.64 16.00
CA HIS A 422 31.34 -6.65 16.98
C HIS A 422 32.16 -7.25 18.13
N LYS A 423 32.62 -8.49 18.01
CA LYS A 423 33.27 -9.22 19.10
C LYS A 423 34.48 -8.49 19.69
N GLU A 424 35.29 -7.83 18.85
CA GLU A 424 36.44 -7.04 19.28
C GLU A 424 36.03 -5.77 20.06
N SER A 425 34.96 -5.10 19.63
CA SER A 425 34.43 -3.90 20.28
C SER A 425 33.69 -4.21 21.59
N LEU A 426 33.02 -5.37 21.65
CA LEU A 426 32.24 -5.79 22.80
C LEU A 426 33.08 -6.39 23.93
N GLY A 427 34.24 -6.98 23.62
CA GLY A 427 35.16 -7.55 24.61
C GLY A 427 34.45 -8.47 25.62
N GLU A 428 34.64 -8.20 26.91
CA GLU A 428 34.03 -8.95 28.02
C GLU A 428 32.51 -8.74 28.17
N GLU A 429 31.93 -7.71 27.53
CA GLU A 429 30.48 -7.42 27.61
C GLU A 429 29.65 -8.16 26.55
N SER A 430 30.30 -8.92 25.65
CA SER A 430 29.65 -9.63 24.55
C SER A 430 28.49 -10.53 25.01
N GLU A 431 28.60 -11.20 26.16
CA GLU A 431 27.53 -12.04 26.71
C GLU A 431 26.32 -11.23 27.20
N ARG A 432 26.55 -10.15 27.94
CA ARG A 432 25.48 -9.27 28.44
C ARG A 432 24.76 -8.59 27.29
N PHE A 433 25.51 -8.14 26.29
CA PHE A 433 24.97 -7.57 25.06
C PHE A 433 24.13 -8.60 24.30
N THR A 434 24.62 -9.84 24.16
CA THR A 434 23.87 -10.95 23.53
C THR A 434 22.56 -11.20 24.26
N GLN A 435 22.59 -11.32 25.59
CA GLN A 435 21.38 -11.56 26.40
C GLN A 435 20.36 -10.42 26.27
N ALA A 436 20.81 -9.16 26.31
CA ALA A 436 19.94 -8.01 26.14
C ALA A 436 19.30 -7.97 24.74
N LEU A 437 20.10 -8.23 23.70
CA LEU A 437 19.62 -8.27 22.32
C LEU A 437 18.66 -9.44 22.07
N CYS A 438 18.96 -10.62 22.63
CA CYS A 438 18.06 -11.78 22.59
C CYS A 438 16.74 -11.49 23.31
N PHE A 439 16.76 -10.87 24.49
CA PHE A 439 15.55 -10.53 25.23
C PHE A 439 14.68 -9.51 24.49
N GLU A 440 15.27 -8.44 23.96
CA GLU A 440 14.56 -7.43 23.16
C GLU A 440 13.96 -8.06 21.88
N THR A 441 14.69 -8.98 21.25
CA THR A 441 14.20 -9.72 20.08
C THR A 441 13.04 -10.63 20.44
N SER A 442 13.15 -11.39 21.55
CA SER A 442 12.08 -12.23 22.07
C SER A 442 10.82 -11.42 22.34
N TYR A 443 10.95 -10.26 22.96
CA TYR A 443 9.84 -9.35 23.23
C TYR A 443 9.10 -8.95 21.95
N ARG A 444 9.84 -8.49 20.94
CA ARG A 444 9.24 -8.06 19.66
C ARG A 444 8.58 -9.21 18.92
N LEU A 445 9.20 -10.39 18.89
CA LEU A 445 8.63 -11.57 18.24
C LEU A 445 7.35 -12.05 18.94
N LEU A 446 7.32 -12.09 20.28
CA LEU A 446 6.12 -12.45 21.03
C LEU A 446 4.98 -11.44 20.81
N GLN A 447 5.27 -10.15 20.76
CA GLN A 447 4.27 -9.13 20.42
C GLN A 447 3.70 -9.33 19.01
N LEU A 448 4.58 -9.54 18.02
CA LEU A 448 4.16 -9.79 16.64
C LEU A 448 3.27 -11.03 16.56
N LEU A 449 3.62 -12.10 17.26
CA LEU A 449 2.91 -13.39 17.23
C LEU A 449 1.73 -13.49 18.22
N LYS A 450 1.26 -12.36 18.77
CA LYS A 450 0.16 -12.28 19.76
C LYS A 450 0.37 -13.09 21.05
N ALA A 451 1.60 -13.43 21.39
CA ALA A 451 1.99 -14.10 22.64
C ALA A 451 2.70 -13.13 23.62
N GLY A 452 2.40 -11.83 23.52
CA GLY A 452 3.07 -10.77 24.29
C GLY A 452 2.92 -10.90 25.81
N ASP A 453 1.85 -11.54 26.29
CA ASP A 453 1.63 -11.76 27.72
C ASP A 453 2.63 -12.76 28.33
N ALA A 454 3.25 -13.62 27.50
CA ALA A 454 4.24 -14.61 27.91
C ALA A 454 5.67 -14.05 28.04
N VAL A 455 5.87 -12.75 27.85
CA VAL A 455 7.20 -12.12 27.88
C VAL A 455 7.93 -12.34 29.22
N MET A 456 7.18 -12.31 30.32
CA MET A 456 7.76 -12.50 31.66
C MET A 456 8.30 -13.91 31.89
N ASP A 457 7.87 -14.87 31.09
CA ASP A 457 8.29 -16.27 31.18
C ASP A 457 9.57 -16.56 30.38
N ILE A 458 9.97 -15.69 29.43
CA ILE A 458 11.16 -15.87 28.59
C ILE A 458 12.40 -16.21 29.42
N PRO A 459 12.78 -15.45 30.48
CA PRO A 459 14.02 -15.72 31.20
C PRO A 459 14.03 -17.11 31.87
N TRP A 460 12.86 -17.60 32.30
CA TRP A 460 12.73 -18.89 32.94
C TRP A 460 12.72 -20.04 31.91
N VAL A 461 11.94 -19.90 30.83
CA VAL A 461 11.84 -20.92 29.78
C VAL A 461 13.16 -21.07 29.03
N SER A 462 13.84 -19.96 28.70
CA SER A 462 15.15 -20.00 28.03
C SER A 462 16.20 -20.66 28.93
N ARG A 463 16.16 -20.42 30.24
CA ARG A 463 17.03 -21.13 31.18
C ARG A 463 16.74 -22.63 31.21
N PHE A 464 15.46 -23.01 31.27
CA PHE A 464 15.06 -24.42 31.24
C PHE A 464 15.56 -25.13 29.97
N ILE A 465 15.40 -24.50 28.80
CA ILE A 465 15.89 -25.05 27.53
C ILE A 465 17.41 -25.15 27.49
N ALA A 466 18.13 -24.16 28.03
CA ALA A 466 19.58 -24.20 28.13
C ALA A 466 20.07 -25.36 29.03
N GLU A 467 19.39 -25.59 30.16
CA GLU A 467 19.71 -26.67 31.10
C GLU A 467 19.42 -28.06 30.50
N GLU A 468 18.32 -28.21 29.77
CA GLU A 468 17.96 -29.45 29.06
C GLU A 468 18.91 -29.76 27.89
N SER A 469 19.30 -28.74 27.12
CA SER A 469 20.31 -28.89 26.05
C SER A 469 21.65 -29.33 26.62
N ALA A 470 22.14 -28.65 27.67
CA ALA A 470 23.40 -28.99 28.30
C ALA A 470 23.40 -30.42 28.88
N ARG A 471 22.28 -30.85 29.48
CA ARG A 471 22.15 -32.23 29.98
C ARG A 471 22.25 -33.25 28.85
N THR A 472 21.65 -32.96 27.70
CA THR A 472 21.66 -33.82 26.52
C THR A 472 23.08 -33.97 25.95
N ASP A 473 23.79 -32.85 25.77
CA ASP A 473 25.16 -32.84 25.23
C ASP A 473 26.15 -33.58 26.14
N ILE A 474 26.01 -33.43 27.46
CA ILE A 474 26.81 -34.17 28.46
C ILE A 474 26.53 -35.68 28.37
N THR A 475 25.27 -36.06 28.18
CA THR A 475 24.87 -37.48 28.11
C THR A 475 25.33 -38.13 26.79
N ALA A 476 25.41 -37.35 25.71
CA ALA A 476 25.90 -37.78 24.39
C ALA A 476 27.45 -37.81 24.31
N GLY A 477 28.16 -37.24 25.28
CA GLY A 477 29.62 -37.16 25.29
C GLY A 477 30.19 -36.03 24.44
N GLU A 478 29.36 -35.07 24.02
CA GLU A 478 29.67 -33.96 23.12
C GLU A 478 30.16 -32.71 23.89
N ILE A 479 31.06 -32.90 24.85
CA ILE A 479 31.49 -31.88 25.83
C ILE A 479 32.17 -30.66 25.16
N SER A 480 32.74 -30.82 23.96
CA SER A 480 33.35 -29.73 23.17
C SER A 480 32.37 -28.61 22.79
N HIS A 481 31.06 -28.87 22.80
CA HIS A 481 30.04 -27.85 22.55
C HIS A 481 29.76 -26.96 23.77
N LEU A 482 30.34 -27.26 24.94
CA LEU A 482 30.20 -26.48 26.17
C LEU A 482 31.28 -25.40 26.35
N ASP A 483 32.24 -25.32 25.44
CA ASP A 483 33.34 -24.36 25.47
C ASP A 483 32.87 -22.90 25.31
N ASP A 484 33.68 -21.96 25.78
CA ASP A 484 33.40 -20.51 25.70
C ASP A 484 33.22 -20.03 24.26
N GLU A 485 33.84 -20.70 23.29
CA GLU A 485 33.71 -20.41 21.86
C GLU A 485 32.26 -20.54 21.35
N HIS A 486 31.47 -21.43 21.96
CA HIS A 486 30.08 -21.70 21.58
C HIS A 486 29.06 -21.00 22.51
N ARG A 487 29.52 -20.18 23.46
CA ARG A 487 28.68 -19.60 24.51
C ARG A 487 27.62 -18.63 23.99
N ILE A 488 27.97 -17.77 23.04
CA ILE A 488 27.02 -16.84 22.37
C ILE A 488 25.93 -17.64 21.64
N ARG A 489 26.31 -18.67 20.88
CA ARG A 489 25.36 -19.52 20.14
C ARG A 489 24.41 -20.25 21.08
N ARG A 490 24.90 -20.77 22.22
CA ARG A 490 24.05 -21.39 23.25
C ARG A 490 23.03 -20.42 23.84
N ILE A 491 23.44 -19.19 24.16
CA ILE A 491 22.52 -18.15 24.64
C ILE A 491 21.44 -17.89 23.58
N VAL A 492 21.84 -17.65 22.34
CA VAL A 492 20.91 -17.39 21.23
C VAL A 492 19.93 -18.54 21.03
N SER A 493 20.40 -19.79 20.96
CA SER A 493 19.56 -20.98 20.78
C SER A 493 18.59 -21.20 21.95
N ALA A 494 19.00 -20.90 23.18
CA ALA A 494 18.13 -20.98 24.35
C ALA A 494 16.98 -19.96 24.31
N TYR A 495 17.25 -18.74 23.84
CA TYR A 495 16.22 -17.73 23.62
C TYR A 495 15.32 -18.04 22.43
N ALA A 496 15.88 -18.54 21.32
CA ALA A 496 15.10 -19.01 20.17
C ALA A 496 14.12 -20.12 20.57
N GLY A 497 14.62 -21.18 21.22
CA GLY A 497 13.79 -22.28 21.71
C GLY A 497 12.73 -21.82 22.71
N GLY A 498 13.06 -20.84 23.57
CA GLY A 498 12.12 -20.31 24.55
C GLY A 498 10.96 -19.56 23.92
N VAL A 499 11.24 -18.70 22.93
CA VAL A 499 10.22 -18.01 22.15
C VAL A 499 9.35 -18.99 21.38
N THR A 500 9.96 -19.96 20.71
CA THR A 500 9.25 -21.02 20.00
C THR A 500 8.30 -21.79 20.92
N TYR A 501 8.78 -22.21 22.09
CA TYR A 501 7.96 -22.93 23.08
C TYR A 501 6.75 -22.10 23.52
N LEU A 502 6.96 -20.82 23.85
CA LEU A 502 5.90 -19.94 24.31
C LEU A 502 4.84 -19.68 23.24
N VAL A 503 5.26 -19.44 21.99
CA VAL A 503 4.35 -19.24 20.86
C VAL A 503 3.51 -20.50 20.61
N LEU A 504 4.14 -21.68 20.59
CA LEU A 504 3.43 -22.94 20.36
C LEU A 504 2.48 -23.31 21.52
N GLN A 505 2.85 -23.01 22.76
CA GLN A 505 1.95 -23.17 23.92
C GLN A 505 0.72 -22.26 23.77
N PHE A 506 0.93 -21.00 23.37
CA PHE A 506 -0.15 -20.04 23.19
C PHE A 506 -1.12 -20.43 22.06
N GLN A 507 -0.60 -21.01 20.97
CA GLN A 507 -1.43 -21.51 19.87
C GLN A 507 -2.21 -22.80 20.20
N ASN A 508 -1.69 -23.63 21.11
CA ASN A 508 -2.32 -24.89 21.52
C ASN A 508 -3.18 -24.74 22.79
N ALA A 509 -3.21 -23.56 23.41
CA ALA A 509 -4.06 -23.29 24.55
C ALA A 509 -5.54 -23.27 24.11
N PRO A 510 -6.45 -24.01 24.77
CA PRO A 510 -7.87 -23.91 24.47
C PRO A 510 -8.35 -22.49 24.73
N ALA A 511 -9.05 -21.89 23.76
CA ALA A 511 -9.64 -20.57 23.89
C ALA A 511 -10.53 -20.54 25.14
N SER A 512 -10.10 -19.76 26.14
CA SER A 512 -10.83 -19.54 27.40
C SER A 512 -11.92 -18.50 27.24
#